data_AF-A0A6B3HRU7-F1
#
_entry.id   AF-A0A6B3HRU7-F1
#
_cell.length_a   1.000
_cell.length_b   1.000
_cell.length_c   1.000
_cell.angle_alpha   90.00
_cell.angle_beta   90.00
_cell.angle_gamma   90.00
#
_symmetry.space_group_name_H-M   'P 1'
#
loop_
_entity.id
_entity.type
_entity.pdbx_description
1 polymer ?
#
loop_
_entity_poly.entity_id
_entity_poly.type
_entity_poly.pdbx_seq_one_letter_code
_entity_poly.pdbx_strand_id
1 'polypeptide(L)'
;QGALAPAKEAARIYAELGMKRPDRFQAELAQAMGALGDRIADTGDRATAVPFAKQSVRLQRELVEEQEPGASVPALAEYLLSYAGHLAATGEAVEAVPLAEEAVGLLQRLAEEDPEAFLPRLAAALHGLGGHRATVSDTSGAVEA
;
A
#
# COMPACT_ATOMS: atom_id res chain seq x y z
N GLN A 1 -3.94 19.38 -9.89
CA GLN A 1 -5.04 19.61 -8.92
C GLN A 1 -6.39 19.01 -9.34
N GLY A 2 -6.71 18.87 -10.65
CA GLY A 2 -8.02 18.39 -11.10
C GLY A 2 -8.39 16.94 -10.75
N ALA A 3 -7.43 16.02 -10.58
CA ALA A 3 -7.71 14.61 -10.29
C ALA A 3 -8.00 14.29 -8.81
N LEU A 4 -7.69 15.22 -7.89
CA LEU A 4 -7.87 15.00 -6.45
C LEU A 4 -9.34 15.10 -6.03
N ALA A 5 -10.12 16.00 -6.65
CA ALA A 5 -11.53 16.18 -6.32
C ALA A 5 -12.38 14.94 -6.67
N PRO A 6 -12.26 14.33 -7.87
CA PRO A 6 -12.95 13.07 -8.18
C PRO A 6 -12.56 11.92 -7.24
N ALA A 7 -11.28 11.78 -6.88
CA ALA A 7 -10.83 10.73 -5.97
C ALA A 7 -11.41 10.89 -4.55
N LYS A 8 -11.48 12.13 -4.04
CA LYS A 8 -12.12 12.43 -2.75
C LYS A 8 -13.60 12.09 -2.75
N GLU A 9 -14.31 12.45 -3.81
CA GLU A 9 -15.74 12.19 -3.93
C GLU A 9 -16.02 10.68 -4.05
N ALA A 10 -15.23 9.95 -4.83
CA ALA A 10 -15.33 8.49 -4.91
C ALA A 10 -15.11 7.82 -3.53
N ALA A 11 -14.05 8.21 -2.81
CA ALA A 11 -13.78 7.67 -1.48
C ALA A 11 -14.92 7.96 -0.48
N ARG A 12 -15.52 9.16 -0.55
CA ARG A 12 -16.69 9.52 0.27
C ARG A 12 -17.90 8.64 -0.04
N ILE A 13 -18.23 8.48 -1.33
CA ILE A 13 -19.36 7.66 -1.78
C ILE A 13 -19.17 6.21 -1.33
N TYR A 14 -17.99 5.62 -1.56
CA TYR A 14 -17.73 4.24 -1.15
C TYR A 14 -17.70 4.07 0.37
N ALA A 15 -17.27 5.08 1.14
CA ALA A 15 -17.34 5.01 2.60
C ALA A 15 -18.80 4.95 3.08
N GLU A 16 -19.67 5.80 2.52
CA GLU A 16 -21.12 5.79 2.84
C GLU A 16 -21.81 4.49 2.43
N LEU A 17 -21.41 3.91 1.29
CA LEU A 17 -21.92 2.63 0.81
C LEU A 17 -21.42 1.45 1.66
N GLY A 18 -20.14 1.45 2.02
CA GLY A 18 -19.51 0.44 2.87
C GLY A 18 -20.13 0.39 4.26
N MET A 19 -20.52 1.54 4.84
CA MET A 19 -21.26 1.55 6.11
C MET A 19 -22.63 0.86 6.03
N LYS A 20 -23.26 0.83 4.85
CA LYS A 20 -24.60 0.22 4.66
C LYS A 20 -24.52 -1.23 4.22
N ARG A 21 -23.51 -1.60 3.44
CA ARG A 21 -23.27 -2.95 2.92
C ARG A 21 -21.76 -3.24 2.85
N PRO A 22 -21.13 -3.55 4.00
CA PRO A 22 -19.69 -3.78 4.06
C PRO A 22 -19.24 -4.90 3.12
N ASP A 23 -19.97 -6.01 3.15
CA ASP A 23 -19.78 -7.23 2.36
C ASP A 23 -19.69 -6.99 0.83
N ARG A 24 -20.28 -5.91 0.33
CA ARG A 24 -20.39 -5.65 -1.11
C ARG A 24 -19.48 -4.55 -1.64
N PHE A 25 -19.00 -3.65 -0.78
CA PHE A 25 -18.29 -2.45 -1.21
C PHE A 25 -16.90 -2.29 -0.60
N GLN A 26 -16.45 -3.26 0.20
CA GLN A 26 -15.16 -3.20 0.88
C GLN A 26 -13.98 -3.18 -0.10
N ALA A 27 -14.08 -3.91 -1.22
CA ALA A 27 -13.04 -3.91 -2.26
C ALA A 27 -12.94 -2.56 -2.97
N GLU A 28 -14.07 -1.99 -3.36
CA GLU A 28 -14.12 -0.67 -3.99
C GLU A 28 -13.71 0.43 -3.01
N LEU A 29 -14.04 0.30 -1.72
CA LEU A 29 -13.59 1.20 -0.69
C LEU A 29 -12.06 1.14 -0.51
N ALA A 30 -11.46 -0.05 -0.47
CA ALA A 30 -10.01 -0.21 -0.41
C ALA A 30 -9.34 0.46 -1.61
N GLN A 31 -9.87 0.24 -2.80
CA GLN A 31 -9.38 0.83 -4.05
C GLN A 31 -9.49 2.36 -4.05
N ALA A 32 -10.63 2.90 -3.65
CA ALA A 32 -10.83 4.35 -3.59
C ALA A 32 -9.90 5.02 -2.56
N MET A 33 -9.67 4.37 -1.41
CA MET A 33 -8.73 4.86 -0.40
C MET A 33 -7.29 4.85 -0.91
N GLY A 34 -6.84 3.77 -1.55
CA GLY A 34 -5.51 3.68 -2.15
C GLY A 34 -5.29 4.74 -3.23
N ALA A 35 -6.24 4.86 -4.16
CA ALA A 35 -6.18 5.85 -5.23
C ALA A 35 -6.18 7.30 -4.70
N LEU A 36 -6.96 7.58 -3.65
CA LEU A 36 -6.94 8.89 -3.00
C LEU A 36 -5.58 9.17 -2.35
N GLY A 37 -5.01 8.20 -1.63
CA GLY A 37 -3.67 8.30 -1.04
C GLY A 37 -2.61 8.63 -2.09
N ASP A 38 -2.57 7.87 -3.18
CA ASP A 38 -1.59 8.09 -4.26
C ASP A 38 -1.77 9.46 -4.92
N ARG A 39 -3.01 9.92 -5.14
CA ARG A 39 -3.27 11.26 -5.69
C ARG A 39 -2.89 12.38 -4.76
N ILE A 40 -2.98 12.17 -3.45
CA ILE A 40 -2.49 13.12 -2.45
C ILE A 40 -0.95 13.14 -2.48
N ALA A 41 -0.30 11.98 -2.53
CA ALA A 41 1.15 11.87 -2.63
C ALA A 41 1.71 12.51 -3.92
N ASP A 42 1.02 12.39 -5.05
CA ASP A 42 1.36 13.05 -6.33
C ASP A 42 1.40 14.58 -6.21
N THR A 43 0.70 15.17 -5.23
CA THR A 43 0.77 16.62 -4.96
C THR A 43 1.96 17.02 -4.08
N GLY A 44 2.75 16.05 -3.63
CA GLY A 44 3.87 16.23 -2.69
C GLY A 44 3.50 16.03 -1.22
N ASP A 45 2.21 15.98 -0.89
CA ASP A 45 1.72 15.85 0.49
C ASP A 45 1.65 14.39 0.96
N ARG A 46 2.79 13.73 1.07
CA ARG A 46 2.85 12.31 1.45
C ARG A 46 2.38 12.04 2.87
N ALA A 47 2.55 13.00 3.79
CA ALA A 47 2.05 12.89 5.16
C ALA A 47 0.51 12.73 5.19
N THR A 48 -0.21 13.49 4.36
CA THR A 48 -1.67 13.35 4.26
C THR A 48 -2.09 12.07 3.52
N ALA A 49 -1.21 11.46 2.71
CA ALA A 49 -1.49 10.20 2.01
C ALA A 49 -1.44 8.96 2.93
N VAL A 50 -0.56 8.97 3.94
CA VAL A 50 -0.29 7.85 4.86
C VAL A 50 -1.58 7.24 5.46
N PRO A 51 -2.54 8.01 6.02
CA PRO A 51 -3.77 7.43 6.59
C PRO A 51 -4.63 6.69 5.56
N PHE A 52 -4.66 7.15 4.30
CA PHE A 52 -5.46 6.52 3.24
C PHE A 52 -4.83 5.22 2.75
N ALA A 53 -3.50 5.19 2.61
CA ALA A 53 -2.78 3.96 2.29
C ALA A 53 -2.88 2.92 3.42
N LYS A 54 -2.81 3.35 4.69
CA LYS A 54 -3.06 2.47 5.84
C LYS A 54 -4.48 1.88 5.81
N GLN A 55 -5.46 2.71 5.45
CA GLN A 55 -6.85 2.30 5.35
C GLN A 55 -7.06 1.26 4.25
N SER A 56 -6.47 1.44 3.06
CA SER A 56 -6.58 0.47 1.97
C SER A 56 -5.95 -0.88 2.33
N VAL A 57 -4.77 -0.88 2.97
CA VAL A 57 -4.14 -2.12 3.47
C VAL A 57 -5.06 -2.84 4.45
N ARG A 58 -5.66 -2.13 5.42
CA ARG A 58 -6.54 -2.77 6.40
C ARG A 58 -7.76 -3.43 5.75
N LEU A 59 -8.47 -2.70 4.90
CA LEU A 59 -9.64 -3.21 4.20
C LEU A 59 -9.29 -4.40 3.30
N GLN A 60 -8.13 -4.34 2.64
CA GLN A 60 -7.67 -5.42 1.78
C GLN A 60 -7.27 -6.66 2.57
N ARG A 61 -6.68 -6.52 3.77
CA ARG A 61 -6.44 -7.67 4.67
C ARG A 61 -7.73 -8.35 5.07
N GLU A 62 -8.72 -7.57 5.52
CA GLU A 62 -10.04 -8.09 5.87
C GLU A 62 -10.64 -8.87 4.69
N LEU A 63 -10.51 -8.37 3.46
CA LEU A 63 -10.95 -9.08 2.25
C LEU A 63 -10.19 -10.37 1.96
N VAL A 64 -8.85 -10.39 2.15
CA VAL A 64 -8.05 -11.61 1.98
C VAL A 64 -8.44 -12.67 3.01
N GLU A 65 -8.75 -12.27 4.24
CA GLU A 65 -9.17 -13.18 5.31
C GLU A 65 -10.59 -13.74 5.07
N GLU A 66 -11.50 -12.91 4.55
CA GLU A 66 -12.90 -13.27 4.34
C GLU A 66 -13.18 -14.03 3.03
N GLN A 67 -12.36 -13.84 1.99
CA GLN A 67 -12.59 -14.41 0.65
C GLN A 67 -11.36 -15.17 0.15
N GLU A 68 -11.49 -16.49 0.00
CA GLU A 68 -10.45 -17.39 -0.55
C GLU A 68 -9.97 -16.98 -1.97
N PRO A 69 -8.73 -17.36 -2.35
CA PRO A 69 -7.78 -16.42 -2.93
C PRO A 69 -7.73 -16.46 -4.46
N GLY A 70 -7.70 -15.28 -5.07
CA GLY A 70 -7.26 -15.12 -6.46
C GLY A 70 -7.13 -13.66 -6.86
N ALA A 71 -8.10 -12.83 -6.46
CA ALA A 71 -8.13 -11.41 -6.81
C ALA A 71 -7.67 -10.45 -5.69
N SER A 72 -7.46 -10.95 -4.47
CA SER A 72 -7.25 -10.11 -3.27
C SER A 72 -5.77 -9.93 -2.88
N VAL A 73 -4.93 -10.93 -3.13
CA VAL A 73 -3.51 -10.93 -2.70
C VAL A 73 -2.63 -9.99 -3.54
N PRO A 74 -2.75 -9.93 -4.89
CA PRO A 74 -1.99 -8.96 -5.68
C PRO A 74 -2.27 -7.51 -5.27
N ALA A 75 -3.54 -7.18 -5.01
CA ALA A 75 -3.94 -5.85 -4.55
C ALA A 75 -3.36 -5.53 -3.16
N LEU A 76 -3.31 -6.51 -2.24
CA LEU A 76 -2.69 -6.33 -0.94
C LEU A 76 -1.20 -5.98 -1.06
N ALA A 77 -0.47 -6.69 -1.92
CA ALA A 77 0.94 -6.40 -2.17
C ALA A 77 1.15 -4.98 -2.72
N GLU A 78 0.33 -4.53 -3.66
CA GLU A 78 0.40 -3.18 -4.21
C GLU A 78 0.14 -2.11 -3.13
N TYR A 79 -0.90 -2.27 -2.30
CA TYR A 79 -1.19 -1.31 -1.23
C TYR A 79 -0.12 -1.28 -0.14
N LEU A 80 0.49 -2.43 0.20
CA LEU A 80 1.60 -2.49 1.14
C LEU A 80 2.82 -1.70 0.62
N LEU A 81 3.15 -1.83 -0.67
CA LEU A 81 4.26 -1.09 -1.29
C LEU A 81 4.00 0.42 -1.32
N SER A 82 2.79 0.85 -1.72
CA SER A 82 2.44 2.27 -1.66
C SER A 82 2.53 2.80 -0.23
N TYR A 83 2.01 2.06 0.75
CA TYR A 83 2.06 2.48 2.14
C TYR A 83 3.49 2.60 2.68
N ALA A 84 4.35 1.60 2.41
CA ALA A 84 5.77 1.64 2.75
C ALA A 84 6.49 2.84 2.09
N GLY A 85 6.22 3.10 0.81
CA GLY A 85 6.79 4.23 0.08
C GLY A 85 6.39 5.58 0.68
N HIS A 86 5.12 5.73 1.09
CA HIS A 86 4.63 6.96 1.73
C HIS A 86 5.31 7.18 3.09
N LEU A 87 5.44 6.14 3.93
CA LEU A 87 6.14 6.20 5.22
C LEU A 87 7.62 6.52 5.07
N ALA A 88 8.33 5.86 4.14
CA ALA A 88 9.74 6.12 3.94
C ALA A 88 10.00 7.57 3.52
N ALA A 89 9.11 8.14 2.70
CA ALA A 89 9.21 9.51 2.25
C ALA A 89 8.82 10.55 3.31
N THR A 90 8.13 10.15 4.39
CA THR A 90 7.90 10.98 5.59
C THR A 90 8.98 10.79 6.67
N GLY A 91 10.00 9.97 6.39
CA GLY A 91 11.11 9.69 7.32
C GLY A 91 10.85 8.50 8.26
N GLU A 92 9.73 7.81 8.11
CA GLU A 92 9.30 6.65 8.91
C GLU A 92 9.80 5.34 8.26
N ALA A 93 11.10 5.29 7.95
CA ALA A 93 11.70 4.15 7.24
C ALA A 93 11.67 2.86 8.08
N VAL A 94 11.73 2.97 9.41
CA VAL A 94 11.65 1.82 10.34
C VAL A 94 10.30 1.13 10.21
N GLU A 95 9.22 1.90 10.10
CA GLU A 95 7.85 1.43 9.93
C GLU A 95 7.58 0.93 8.50
N ALA A 96 8.29 1.47 7.50
CA ALA A 96 8.16 1.06 6.10
C ALA A 96 8.74 -0.34 5.83
N VAL A 97 9.84 -0.72 6.49
CA VAL A 97 10.53 -2.01 6.27
C VAL A 97 9.61 -3.23 6.41
N PRO A 98 8.89 -3.44 7.53
CA PRO A 98 8.05 -4.64 7.68
C PRO A 98 6.92 -4.73 6.64
N LEU A 99 6.39 -3.60 6.18
CA LEU A 99 5.37 -3.56 5.13
C LEU A 99 5.94 -3.99 3.77
N ALA A 100 7.14 -3.51 3.44
CA ALA A 100 7.83 -3.88 2.21
C ALA A 100 8.26 -5.36 2.23
N GLU A 101 8.70 -5.88 3.38
CA GLU A 101 9.03 -7.30 3.56
C GLU A 101 7.83 -8.21 3.32
N GLU A 102 6.67 -7.85 3.87
CA GLU A 102 5.44 -8.59 3.63
C GLU A 102 5.03 -8.57 2.15
N ALA A 103 5.07 -7.40 1.51
CA ALA A 103 4.77 -7.29 0.08
C ALA A 103 5.71 -8.15 -0.79
N VAL A 104 7.01 -8.18 -0.45
CA VAL A 104 7.99 -9.06 -1.10
C VAL A 104 7.59 -10.53 -0.93
N GLY A 105 7.24 -10.96 0.28
CA GLY A 105 6.82 -12.33 0.54
C GLY A 105 5.57 -12.74 -0.26
N LEU A 106 4.59 -11.85 -0.38
CA LEU A 106 3.40 -12.08 -1.22
C LEU A 106 3.77 -12.18 -2.71
N LEU A 107 4.59 -11.25 -3.21
CA LEU A 107 5.01 -11.21 -4.61
C LEU A 107 5.91 -12.39 -4.99
N GLN A 108 6.71 -12.91 -4.07
CA GLN A 108 7.48 -14.14 -4.27
C GLN A 108 6.57 -15.32 -4.54
N ARG A 109 5.56 -15.54 -3.70
CA ARG A 109 4.58 -16.63 -3.87
C ARG A 109 3.80 -16.48 -5.17
N LEU A 110 3.38 -15.25 -5.51
CA LEU A 110 2.69 -14.98 -6.78
C LEU A 110 3.60 -15.22 -8.00
N ALA A 111 4.89 -14.88 -7.91
CA ALA A 111 5.86 -15.12 -8.99
C ALA A 111 6.24 -16.59 -9.16
N GLU A 112 6.04 -17.44 -8.15
CA GLU A 112 6.14 -18.91 -8.30
C GLU A 112 5.01 -19.46 -9.18
N GLU A 113 3.83 -18.85 -9.12
CA GLU A 113 2.63 -19.25 -9.89
C GLU A 113 2.59 -18.64 -11.29
N ASP A 114 2.88 -17.33 -11.41
CA ASP A 114 2.93 -16.60 -12.69
C ASP A 114 4.15 -15.64 -12.72
N PRO A 115 5.32 -16.14 -13.12
CA PRO A 115 6.55 -15.35 -13.15
C PRO A 115 6.45 -14.12 -14.07
N GLU A 116 5.78 -14.24 -15.22
CA GLU A 116 5.70 -13.16 -16.21
C GLU A 116 4.90 -11.98 -15.66
N ALA A 117 3.82 -12.26 -14.93
CA ALA A 117 3.00 -11.21 -14.31
C ALA A 117 3.65 -10.53 -13.10
N PHE A 118 4.44 -11.26 -12.30
CA PHE A 118 4.84 -10.81 -10.96
C PHE A 118 6.33 -10.54 -10.76
N LEU A 119 7.24 -11.08 -11.57
CA LEU A 119 8.68 -10.77 -11.46
C LEU A 119 9.00 -9.27 -11.57
N PRO A 120 8.37 -8.47 -12.47
CA PRO A 120 8.61 -7.04 -12.52
C PRO A 120 8.23 -6.31 -11.22
N ARG A 121 7.10 -6.72 -10.62
CA ARG A 121 6.63 -6.16 -9.35
C ARG A 121 7.53 -6.58 -8.19
N LEU A 122 7.96 -7.84 -8.16
CA LEU A 122 8.89 -8.34 -7.15
C LEU A 122 10.23 -7.59 -7.20
N ALA A 123 10.76 -7.32 -8.39
CA ALA A 123 12.00 -6.54 -8.54
C ALA A 123 11.87 -5.12 -7.98
N ALA A 124 10.74 -4.44 -8.26
CA ALA A 124 10.47 -3.11 -7.71
C ALA A 124 10.34 -3.14 -6.18
N ALA A 125 9.65 -4.15 -5.63
CA ALA A 125 9.48 -4.34 -4.19
C ALA A 125 10.83 -4.53 -3.47
N LEU A 126 11.70 -5.40 -4.01
CA LEU A 126 13.04 -5.65 -3.47
C LEU A 126 13.93 -4.40 -3.53
N HIS A 127 13.84 -3.62 -4.61
CA HIS A 127 14.56 -2.36 -4.72
C HIS A 127 14.12 -1.36 -3.64
N GLY A 128 12.80 -1.19 -3.45
CA GLY A 128 12.24 -0.34 -2.41
C GLY A 128 12.67 -0.77 -1.00
N LEU A 129 12.57 -2.07 -0.70
CA LEU A 129 13.01 -2.64 0.58
C LEU A 129 14.50 -2.36 0.85
N GLY A 130 15.35 -2.51 -0.16
CA GLY A 130 16.78 -2.18 -0.05
C GLY A 130 17.01 -0.71 0.31
N GLY A 131 16.28 0.20 -0.33
CA GLY A 131 16.31 1.63 -0.01
C GLY A 131 15.87 1.93 1.42
N HIS A 132 14.77 1.34 1.88
CA HIS A 132 14.28 1.53 3.26
C HIS A 132 15.28 1.02 4.30
N ARG A 133 15.87 -0.16 4.10
CA ARG A 133 16.86 -0.73 5.01
C ARG A 133 18.17 0.05 5.06
N ALA A 134 18.60 0.62 3.93
CA ALA A 134 19.76 1.51 3.88
C ALA A 134 19.53 2.74 4.75
N THR A 135 18.38 3.42 4.59
CA THR A 135 18.01 4.57 5.42
C THR A 135 17.99 4.23 6.91
N VAL A 136 17.41 3.09 7.30
CA VAL A 136 17.40 2.64 8.70
C VAL A 136 18.82 2.44 9.22
N SER A 137 19.67 1.78 8.44
CA SER A 137 21.08 1.50 8.83
C SER A 137 21.90 2.79 8.98
N ASP A 138 21.71 3.75 8.08
CA ASP A 138 22.37 5.06 8.14
C ASP A 138 21.92 5.87 9.36
N THR A 139 20.62 5.84 9.69
CA THR A 139 20.11 6.52 10.89
C THR A 139 20.58 5.86 12.17
N SER A 140 20.60 4.53 12.27
CA SER A 140 21.13 3.80 13.44
C SER A 140 22.63 4.05 13.63
N GLY A 141 23.42 4.04 12.55
CA GLY A 141 24.85 4.36 12.62
C GLY A 141 25.14 5.80 13.04
N ALA A 142 24.25 6.75 12.76
CA ALA A 142 24.38 8.15 13.18
C ALA A 142 24.06 8.38 14.66
N VAL A 143 23.26 7.51 15.32
CA VAL A 143 22.96 7.62 16.76
C VAL A 143 24.01 6.93 17.64
N GLU A 144 24.80 6.02 17.07
CA GLU A 144 25.83 5.24 17.78
C GLU A 144 27.26 5.83 17.68
N ALA A 145 27.48 6.89 16.88
CA ALA A 145 28.78 7.56 16.68
C ALA A 145 28.91 8.88 17.46
#